data_AF-A0A235J621-F1
#
_entry.id   AF-A0A235J621-F1
#
_cell.length_a   1.000
_cell.length_b   1.000
_cell.length_c   1.000
_cell.angle_alpha   90.00
_cell.angle_beta   90.00
_cell.angle_gamma   90.00
#
_symmetry.space_group_name_H-M   'P 1'
#
loop_
_entity.id
_entity.type
_entity.pdbx_description
1 polymer ?
#
loop_
_entity_poly.entity_id
_entity_poly.type
_entity_poly.pdbx_seq_one_letter_code
_entity_poly.pdbx_strand_id
1 'polypeptide(L)'
;MQLTAKPDRTFGLIVGIEKYHETAWNVTGGGPADDALKFAHWLHLHGVPKENIRLCLSALEENHQLIGECGLNVELATEQNISDIVTNFLSPKSGDLLYIFWAGHGLITSERERRLLCADANKQNWQNLDLKSLLDFLASDRFQIRNHICIIDACANYVLESKGRPTNLGGKAFLSGQPKQDSQQFVLLATREGEQAKVYYENKTGYFSQAVREAFAAANGNFPPNMREVTEAVKQRFTSLDKKQLPTYFYSRSWDGDIEKSHFNPFDIPHNIPQSQARKFVGRDEQIEQLHQLLQANDVVAISDVTGQGGVGKTELAIQYSWQYLEDYSGGCCWLNPQGIDLGTQLVEFGVVNLSNFNPPNALSLAGQVASCWKNWQAGKVLLVFDDVKDWKQIQPYLPPKGSRFKVLITTRLNTGLVYPSLPLGKLSADGALELLTTLLGKDRVEKELEFAKGLCRFVDYVPIGLYQIAAQCREPGSESC
;
A
#
# COMPACT_ATOMS: atom_id res chain seq x y z
N MET A 1 -11.38 -3.45 -20.81
CA MET A 1 -12.41 -4.43 -21.25
C MET A 1 -13.73 -4.17 -20.51
N GLN A 2 -14.86 -4.05 -21.22
CA GLN A 2 -16.18 -3.87 -20.59
C GLN A 2 -16.71 -5.25 -20.16
N LEU A 3 -16.80 -5.50 -18.86
CA LEU A 3 -17.39 -6.72 -18.33
C LEU A 3 -18.90 -6.71 -18.64
N THR A 4 -19.43 -7.81 -19.18
CA THR A 4 -20.87 -7.96 -19.40
C THR A 4 -21.44 -8.94 -18.36
N ALA A 5 -22.36 -8.48 -17.52
CA ALA A 5 -23.05 -9.33 -16.54
C ALA A 5 -24.52 -8.92 -16.44
N LYS A 6 -25.42 -9.89 -16.30
CA LYS A 6 -26.85 -9.61 -16.11
C LYS A 6 -27.15 -9.37 -14.62
N PRO A 7 -27.97 -8.37 -14.26
CA PRO A 7 -28.34 -8.13 -12.86
C PRO A 7 -28.94 -9.35 -12.14
N ASP A 8 -29.83 -10.10 -12.81
CA ASP A 8 -30.47 -11.31 -12.28
C ASP A 8 -29.49 -12.47 -12.03
N ARG A 9 -28.31 -12.43 -12.67
CA ARG A 9 -27.22 -13.39 -12.49
C ARG A 9 -26.05 -12.82 -11.68
N THR A 10 -26.25 -11.68 -11.03
CA THR A 10 -25.24 -11.03 -10.19
C THR A 10 -25.50 -11.33 -8.71
N PHE A 11 -24.43 -11.50 -7.95
CA PHE A 11 -24.44 -11.71 -6.50
C PHE A 11 -23.67 -10.59 -5.80
N GLY A 12 -24.00 -10.33 -4.52
CA GLY A 12 -23.31 -9.34 -3.70
C GLY A 12 -23.00 -9.86 -2.31
N LEU A 13 -21.76 -9.69 -1.85
CA LEU A 13 -21.36 -9.76 -0.44
C LEU A 13 -21.00 -8.35 0.02
N ILE A 14 -21.87 -7.74 0.81
CA ILE A 14 -21.77 -6.34 1.20
C ILE A 14 -21.56 -6.28 2.72
N VAL A 15 -20.42 -5.76 3.15
CA VAL A 15 -20.00 -5.78 4.56
C VAL A 15 -19.78 -4.35 5.05
N GLY A 16 -20.42 -3.99 6.18
CA GLY A 16 -20.28 -2.69 6.82
C GLY A 16 -20.15 -2.80 8.33
N ILE A 17 -19.00 -2.44 8.88
CA ILE A 17 -18.68 -2.68 10.30
C ILE A 17 -18.34 -1.37 11.01
N GLU A 18 -19.18 -0.99 11.96
CA GLU A 18 -19.01 0.18 12.82
C GLU A 18 -18.77 -0.22 14.26
N LYS A 19 -19.48 -1.26 14.73
CA LYS A 19 -19.39 -1.78 16.08
C LYS A 19 -18.51 -3.03 16.10
N TYR A 20 -17.48 -2.99 16.93
CA TYR A 20 -16.58 -4.11 17.18
C TYR A 20 -16.77 -4.62 18.60
N HIS A 21 -16.44 -5.90 18.84
CA HIS A 21 -16.44 -6.46 20.19
C HIS A 21 -15.47 -5.69 21.10
N GLU A 22 -14.28 -5.35 20.61
CA GLU A 22 -13.47 -4.30 21.24
C GLU A 22 -14.09 -2.93 20.96
N THR A 23 -14.84 -2.42 21.93
CA THR A 23 -15.57 -1.15 21.82
C THR A 23 -14.68 0.06 21.52
N ALA A 24 -13.41 0.02 21.92
CA ALA A 24 -12.42 1.05 21.58
C ALA A 24 -12.10 1.12 20.07
N TRP A 25 -12.50 0.11 19.30
CA TRP A 25 -12.34 0.07 17.83
C TRP A 25 -13.61 0.50 17.11
N ASN A 26 -14.67 0.90 17.80
CA ASN A 26 -15.88 1.38 17.15
C ASN A 26 -15.58 2.58 16.24
N VAL A 27 -16.18 2.57 15.05
CA VAL A 27 -16.04 3.63 14.05
C VAL A 27 -17.15 4.65 14.26
N THR A 28 -16.92 5.64 15.13
CA THR A 28 -17.89 6.71 15.38
C THR A 28 -17.86 7.76 14.27
N GLY A 29 -19.04 8.21 13.83
CA GLY A 29 -19.18 9.20 12.77
C GLY A 29 -18.75 8.75 11.37
N GLY A 30 -18.45 7.46 11.17
CA GLY A 30 -17.85 6.94 9.94
C GLY A 30 -18.76 6.33 8.91
N GLY A 31 -19.93 5.82 9.30
CA GLY A 31 -20.91 5.29 8.38
C GLY A 31 -20.57 4.02 7.56
N PRO A 32 -19.58 3.14 7.88
CA PRO A 32 -19.45 1.87 7.16
C PRO A 32 -20.74 1.08 6.96
N ALA A 33 -21.64 1.06 7.95
CA ALA A 33 -22.91 0.36 7.83
C ALA A 33 -23.86 1.07 6.85
N ASP A 34 -23.90 2.40 6.90
CA ASP A 34 -24.66 3.23 5.96
C ASP A 34 -24.10 3.16 4.53
N ASP A 35 -22.78 3.15 4.35
CA ASP A 35 -22.13 2.96 3.04
C ASP A 35 -22.44 1.58 2.46
N ALA A 36 -22.40 0.52 3.28
CA ALA A 36 -22.82 -0.82 2.90
C ALA A 36 -24.31 -0.86 2.51
N LEU A 37 -25.19 -0.22 3.28
CA LEU A 37 -26.62 -0.12 2.96
C LEU A 37 -26.86 0.59 1.62
N LYS A 38 -26.20 1.72 1.39
CA LYS A 38 -26.28 2.48 0.12
C LYS A 38 -25.78 1.64 -1.05
N PHE A 39 -24.72 0.88 -0.88
CA PHE A 39 -24.18 0.00 -1.93
C PHE A 39 -25.13 -1.17 -2.23
N ALA A 40 -25.67 -1.83 -1.21
CA ALA A 40 -26.64 -2.91 -1.36
C ALA A 40 -27.92 -2.40 -2.05
N HIS A 41 -28.38 -1.20 -1.68
CA HIS A 41 -29.51 -0.55 -2.32
C HIS A 41 -29.24 -0.23 -3.79
N TRP A 42 -28.02 0.25 -4.12
CA TRP A 42 -27.61 0.48 -5.50
C TRP A 42 -27.67 -0.80 -6.35
N LEU A 43 -27.19 -1.95 -5.84
CA LEU A 43 -27.32 -3.24 -6.53
C LEU A 43 -28.79 -3.59 -6.78
N HIS A 44 -29.63 -3.45 -5.75
CA HIS A 44 -31.05 -3.78 -5.86
C HIS A 44 -31.77 -2.89 -6.90
N LEU A 45 -31.49 -1.58 -6.90
CA LEU A 45 -32.05 -0.64 -7.88
C LEU A 45 -31.66 -0.98 -9.33
N HIS A 46 -30.49 -1.59 -9.54
CA HIS A 46 -30.03 -2.04 -10.86
C HIS A 46 -30.55 -3.43 -11.24
N GLY A 47 -31.48 -4.01 -10.46
CA GLY A 47 -32.16 -5.25 -10.78
C GLY A 47 -31.50 -6.51 -10.21
N VAL A 48 -30.53 -6.37 -9.30
CA VAL A 48 -29.99 -7.54 -8.58
C VAL A 48 -31.04 -8.06 -7.59
N PRO A 49 -31.39 -9.36 -7.64
CA PRO A 49 -32.39 -9.96 -6.74
C PRO A 49 -31.97 -9.84 -5.27
N LYS A 50 -32.94 -9.59 -4.38
CA LYS A 50 -32.66 -9.39 -2.94
C LYS A 50 -32.01 -10.62 -2.32
N GLU A 51 -32.43 -11.81 -2.74
CA GLU A 51 -31.89 -13.11 -2.33
C GLU A 51 -30.44 -13.35 -2.79
N ASN A 52 -29.96 -12.60 -3.77
CA ASN A 52 -28.56 -12.66 -4.25
C ASN A 52 -27.65 -11.67 -3.51
N ILE A 53 -28.21 -10.77 -2.68
CA ILE A 53 -27.46 -9.78 -1.91
C ILE A 53 -27.36 -10.26 -0.46
N ARG A 54 -26.14 -10.59 -0.03
CA ARG A 54 -25.83 -10.91 1.36
C ARG A 54 -25.25 -9.66 2.02
N LEU A 55 -26.03 -9.05 2.91
CA LEU A 55 -25.70 -7.83 3.62
C LEU A 55 -25.28 -8.18 5.06
N CYS A 56 -24.00 -8.00 5.37
CA CYS A 56 -23.42 -8.25 6.69
C CYS A 56 -23.11 -6.93 7.38
N LEU A 57 -23.80 -6.63 8.48
CA LEU A 57 -23.63 -5.37 9.20
C LEU A 57 -23.25 -5.59 10.65
N SER A 58 -22.53 -4.62 11.21
CA SER A 58 -22.42 -4.42 12.65
C SER A 58 -22.51 -2.92 12.91
N ALA A 59 -23.74 -2.41 13.00
CA ALA A 59 -24.02 -0.98 13.08
C ALA A 59 -24.05 -0.45 14.51
N LEU A 60 -23.67 0.81 14.68
CA LEU A 60 -23.97 1.57 15.90
C LEU A 60 -25.47 1.85 16.01
N GLU A 61 -25.95 2.11 17.23
CA GLU A 61 -27.39 2.29 17.53
C GLU A 61 -28.03 3.38 16.66
N GLU A 62 -27.29 4.44 16.37
CA GLU A 62 -27.75 5.55 15.51
C GLU A 62 -28.13 5.14 14.08
N ASN A 63 -27.63 4.00 13.59
CA ASN A 63 -27.88 3.50 12.24
C ASN A 63 -28.86 2.31 12.21
N HIS A 64 -29.42 1.89 13.36
CA HIS A 64 -30.36 0.77 13.42
C HIS A 64 -31.67 1.05 12.68
N GLN A 65 -32.10 2.32 12.62
CA GLN A 65 -33.29 2.69 11.86
C GLN A 65 -33.11 2.41 10.36
N LEU A 66 -31.94 2.73 9.80
CA LEU A 66 -31.62 2.51 8.37
C LEU A 66 -31.67 1.02 8.00
N ILE A 67 -31.30 0.14 8.93
CA ILE A 67 -31.40 -1.31 8.76
C ILE A 67 -32.85 -1.75 8.62
N GLY A 68 -33.75 -1.22 9.46
CA GLY A 68 -35.18 -1.53 9.41
C GLY A 68 -35.85 -1.14 8.09
N GLU A 69 -35.35 -0.08 7.43
CA GLU A 69 -35.91 0.49 6.21
C GLU A 69 -35.37 -0.17 4.92
N CYS A 70 -34.23 -0.87 4.97
CA CYS A 70 -33.53 -1.36 3.77
C CYS A 70 -34.25 -2.50 3.02
N GLY A 71 -35.13 -3.23 3.71
CA GLY A 71 -35.89 -4.33 3.12
C GLY A 71 -35.05 -5.48 2.56
N LEU A 72 -33.81 -5.66 3.05
CA LEU A 72 -32.88 -6.75 2.79
C LEU A 72 -32.65 -7.58 4.06
N ASN A 73 -32.27 -8.84 3.91
CA ASN A 73 -31.84 -9.65 5.05
C ASN A 73 -30.45 -9.20 5.51
N VAL A 74 -30.35 -8.86 6.79
CA VAL A 74 -29.10 -8.43 7.42
C VAL A 74 -28.58 -9.50 8.37
N GLU A 75 -27.32 -9.85 8.20
CA GLU A 75 -26.58 -10.78 9.06
C GLU A 75 -25.51 -10.03 9.85
N LEU A 76 -25.10 -10.55 11.01
CA LEU A 76 -23.98 -9.96 11.75
C LEU A 76 -22.67 -10.16 10.99
N ALA A 77 -21.86 -9.11 10.89
CA ALA A 77 -20.56 -9.13 10.21
C ALA A 77 -19.43 -9.80 11.02
N THR A 78 -19.69 -10.99 11.56
CA THR A 78 -18.67 -11.82 12.23
C THR A 78 -17.84 -12.59 11.22
N GLU A 79 -16.62 -12.98 11.60
CA GLU A 79 -15.75 -13.79 10.73
C GLU A 79 -16.43 -15.08 10.27
N GLN A 80 -17.13 -15.76 11.19
CA GLN A 80 -17.81 -17.02 10.90
C GLN A 80 -18.95 -16.84 9.90
N ASN A 81 -19.83 -15.84 10.09
CA ASN A 81 -20.94 -15.59 9.18
C ASN A 81 -20.44 -15.25 7.78
N ILE A 82 -19.43 -14.38 7.67
CA ILE A 82 -18.87 -13.99 6.38
C ILE A 82 -18.18 -15.20 5.71
N SER A 83 -17.44 -16.01 6.47
CA SER A 83 -16.86 -17.26 5.97
C SER A 83 -17.94 -18.19 5.42
N ASP A 84 -19.02 -18.44 6.16
CA ASP A 84 -20.09 -19.34 5.74
C ASP A 84 -20.81 -18.84 4.50
N ILE A 85 -20.99 -17.52 4.37
CA ILE A 85 -21.52 -16.92 3.14
C ILE A 85 -20.60 -17.21 1.95
N VAL A 86 -19.30 -16.98 2.11
CA VAL A 86 -18.32 -17.21 1.03
C VAL A 86 -18.25 -18.68 0.66
N THR A 87 -18.08 -19.58 1.64
CA THR A 87 -17.78 -20.99 1.38
C THR A 87 -19.02 -21.83 1.12
N ASN A 88 -20.15 -21.56 1.77
CA ASN A 88 -21.32 -22.44 1.72
C ASN A 88 -22.44 -21.86 0.85
N PHE A 89 -22.60 -20.53 0.83
CA PHE A 89 -23.66 -19.89 0.04
C PHE A 89 -23.19 -19.47 -1.35
N LEU A 90 -22.08 -18.72 -1.47
CA LEU A 90 -21.63 -18.13 -2.74
C LEU A 90 -20.84 -19.11 -3.60
N SER A 91 -19.94 -19.90 -3.00
CA SER A 91 -19.06 -20.81 -3.76
C SER A 91 -19.79 -21.75 -4.75
N PRO A 92 -20.97 -22.34 -4.44
CA PRO A 92 -21.67 -23.21 -5.37
C PRO A 92 -22.52 -22.47 -6.41
N LYS A 93 -22.64 -21.13 -6.35
CA LYS A 93 -23.55 -20.36 -7.22
C LYS A 93 -22.99 -20.18 -8.61
N SER A 94 -23.83 -20.43 -9.61
CA SER A 94 -23.55 -20.07 -11.00
C SER A 94 -24.10 -18.67 -11.30
N GLY A 95 -23.21 -17.72 -11.51
CA GLY A 95 -23.54 -16.32 -11.77
C GLY A 95 -22.57 -15.68 -12.76
N ASP A 96 -22.97 -14.53 -13.30
CA ASP A 96 -22.14 -13.75 -14.22
C ASP A 96 -21.12 -12.90 -13.46
N LEU A 97 -21.47 -12.41 -12.27
CA LEU A 97 -20.65 -11.48 -11.49
C LEU A 97 -20.90 -11.58 -9.99
N LEU A 98 -19.85 -11.45 -9.20
CA LEU A 98 -19.92 -11.20 -7.76
C LEU A 98 -19.35 -9.81 -7.43
N TYR A 99 -20.15 -8.99 -6.76
CA TYR A 99 -19.67 -7.81 -6.06
C TYR A 99 -19.26 -8.16 -4.63
N ILE A 100 -18.10 -7.69 -4.20
CA ILE A 100 -17.70 -7.65 -2.80
C ILE A 100 -17.48 -6.19 -2.42
N PHE A 101 -18.26 -5.69 -1.47
CA PHE A 101 -18.02 -4.39 -0.87
C PHE A 101 -17.68 -4.58 0.59
N TRP A 102 -16.62 -3.93 1.06
CA TRP A 102 -16.21 -3.97 2.46
C TRP A 102 -15.93 -2.56 2.96
N ALA A 103 -16.58 -2.16 4.05
CA ALA A 103 -16.26 -0.95 4.79
C ALA A 103 -16.04 -1.27 6.27
N GLY A 104 -14.89 -0.86 6.81
CA GLY A 104 -14.54 -1.08 8.22
C GLY A 104 -13.04 -0.98 8.47
N HIS A 105 -12.57 -1.50 9.59
CA HIS A 105 -11.14 -1.56 9.90
C HIS A 105 -10.40 -2.58 9.04
N GLY A 106 -9.18 -2.20 8.68
CA GLY A 106 -8.21 -3.07 8.05
C GLY A 106 -6.81 -2.70 8.49
N LEU A 107 -5.89 -3.62 8.27
CA LEU A 107 -4.47 -3.45 8.56
C LEU A 107 -3.64 -4.24 7.56
N ILE A 108 -2.34 -4.00 7.58
CA ILE A 108 -1.38 -4.80 6.84
C ILE A 108 -0.40 -5.51 7.80
N THR A 109 -0.04 -6.75 7.48
CA THR A 109 0.94 -7.53 8.25
C THR A 109 2.38 -7.18 7.84
N SER A 110 3.37 -7.66 8.60
CA SER A 110 4.79 -7.58 8.23
C SER A 110 5.13 -8.35 6.95
N GLU A 111 4.34 -9.40 6.67
CA GLU A 111 4.36 -10.17 5.43
C GLU A 111 3.60 -9.45 4.29
N ARG A 112 3.17 -8.20 4.54
CA ARG A 112 2.48 -7.28 3.64
C ARG A 112 1.12 -7.80 3.16
N GLU A 113 0.45 -8.60 3.99
CA GLU A 113 -0.89 -9.13 3.71
C GLU A 113 -1.97 -8.23 4.29
N ARG A 114 -3.01 -7.93 3.51
CA ARG A 114 -4.15 -7.12 3.96
C ARG A 114 -5.13 -7.97 4.77
N ARG A 115 -5.41 -7.52 5.98
CA ARG A 115 -6.33 -8.16 6.93
C ARG A 115 -7.55 -7.26 7.12
N LEU A 116 -8.74 -7.81 6.92
CA LEU A 116 -10.01 -7.11 7.07
C LEU A 116 -10.66 -7.53 8.40
N LEU A 117 -10.75 -6.61 9.37
CA LEU A 117 -11.19 -6.95 10.73
C LEU A 117 -12.71 -7.14 10.79
N CYS A 118 -13.13 -8.28 11.34
CA CYS A 118 -14.54 -8.63 11.52
C CYS A 118 -15.11 -8.04 12.82
N ALA A 119 -16.44 -8.00 12.93
CA ALA A 119 -17.12 -7.38 14.07
C ALA A 119 -16.81 -8.06 15.43
N ASP A 120 -16.49 -9.35 15.40
CA ASP A 120 -16.14 -10.16 16.58
C ASP A 120 -14.67 -10.02 17.01
N ALA A 121 -13.88 -9.18 16.33
CA ALA A 121 -12.49 -8.92 16.68
C ALA A 121 -12.36 -8.16 18.01
N ASN A 122 -11.35 -8.55 18.79
CA ASN A 122 -10.98 -7.90 20.05
C ASN A 122 -9.47 -8.01 20.34
N LYS A 123 -9.01 -7.40 21.45
CA LYS A 123 -7.60 -7.41 21.85
C LYS A 123 -6.99 -8.80 22.00
N GLN A 124 -7.79 -9.80 22.39
CA GLN A 124 -7.37 -11.17 22.60
C GLN A 124 -7.58 -12.05 21.38
N ASN A 125 -8.43 -11.68 20.43
CA ASN A 125 -8.67 -12.44 19.21
C ASN A 125 -8.97 -11.50 18.02
N TRP A 126 -8.01 -11.40 17.11
CA TRP A 126 -8.05 -10.47 15.98
C TRP A 126 -8.83 -11.04 14.80
N GLN A 127 -10.07 -11.48 15.01
CA GLN A 127 -10.90 -12.10 13.98
C GLN A 127 -10.91 -11.27 12.70
N ASN A 128 -10.49 -11.86 11.60
CA ASN A 128 -10.23 -11.14 10.36
C ASN A 128 -10.26 -12.07 9.14
N LEU A 129 -10.46 -11.47 7.97
CA LEU A 129 -10.26 -12.14 6.69
C LEU A 129 -8.89 -11.80 6.10
N ASP A 130 -8.25 -12.83 5.56
CA ASP A 130 -7.12 -12.67 4.64
C ASP A 130 -7.62 -12.29 3.24
N LEU A 131 -7.39 -11.04 2.81
CA LEU A 131 -7.88 -10.59 1.50
C LEU A 131 -7.22 -11.36 0.35
N LYS A 132 -5.92 -11.70 0.46
CA LYS A 132 -5.24 -12.47 -0.58
C LYS A 132 -5.81 -13.87 -0.67
N SER A 133 -5.96 -14.56 0.46
CA SER A 133 -6.53 -15.91 0.49
C SER A 133 -7.96 -15.94 -0.05
N LEU A 134 -8.77 -14.91 0.25
CA LEU A 134 -10.12 -14.76 -0.32
C LEU A 134 -10.04 -14.65 -1.85
N LEU A 135 -9.22 -13.76 -2.39
CA LEU A 135 -9.09 -13.57 -3.83
C LEU A 135 -8.58 -14.83 -4.54
N ASP A 136 -7.61 -15.54 -3.95
CA ASP A 136 -7.09 -16.81 -4.47
C ASP A 136 -8.19 -17.89 -4.48
N PHE A 137 -9.05 -17.94 -3.46
CA PHE A 137 -10.20 -18.84 -3.41
C PHE A 137 -11.22 -18.54 -4.51
N LEU A 138 -11.61 -17.26 -4.68
CA LEU A 138 -12.53 -16.80 -5.73
C LEU A 138 -12.01 -17.12 -7.14
N ALA A 139 -10.70 -17.07 -7.35
CA ALA A 139 -10.06 -17.38 -8.62
C ALA A 139 -9.86 -18.89 -8.88
N SER A 140 -10.21 -19.75 -7.93
CA SER A 140 -9.99 -21.20 -8.03
C SER A 140 -11.21 -21.97 -8.55
N ASP A 141 -10.98 -23.22 -8.93
CA ASP A 141 -12.00 -24.20 -9.36
C ASP A 141 -13.04 -24.53 -8.28
N ARG A 142 -12.79 -24.13 -7.03
CA ARG A 142 -13.73 -24.25 -5.90
C ARG A 142 -14.78 -23.15 -5.85
N PHE A 143 -14.67 -22.12 -6.69
CA PHE A 143 -15.65 -21.03 -6.76
C PHE A 143 -16.22 -20.93 -8.17
N GLN A 144 -17.54 -20.95 -8.34
CA GLN A 144 -18.13 -21.10 -9.68
C GLN A 144 -18.26 -19.78 -10.47
N ILE A 145 -18.54 -18.66 -9.80
CA ILE A 145 -18.60 -17.34 -10.43
C ILE A 145 -17.20 -16.97 -10.93
N ARG A 146 -17.11 -16.42 -12.15
CA ARG A 146 -15.82 -16.16 -12.83
C ARG A 146 -15.41 -14.70 -12.77
N ASN A 147 -16.36 -13.78 -12.69
CA ASN A 147 -16.07 -12.36 -12.66
C ASN A 147 -16.34 -11.79 -11.27
N HIS A 148 -15.39 -11.00 -10.75
CA HIS A 148 -15.47 -10.44 -9.42
C HIS A 148 -15.11 -8.95 -9.46
N ILE A 149 -15.89 -8.12 -8.78
CA ILE A 149 -15.56 -6.72 -8.50
C ILE A 149 -15.51 -6.55 -6.98
N CYS A 150 -14.32 -6.30 -6.44
CA CYS A 150 -14.08 -6.10 -5.01
C CYS A 150 -13.77 -4.62 -4.75
N ILE A 151 -14.46 -4.01 -3.80
CA ILE A 151 -14.31 -2.60 -3.42
C ILE A 151 -14.12 -2.56 -1.91
N ILE A 152 -12.93 -2.17 -1.46
CA ILE A 152 -12.51 -2.31 -0.07
C ILE A 152 -12.17 -0.93 0.50
N ASP A 153 -13.06 -0.40 1.33
CA ASP A 153 -12.86 0.77 2.17
C ASP A 153 -12.35 0.38 3.56
N ALA A 154 -11.05 0.10 3.62
CA ALA A 154 -10.36 -0.23 4.85
C ALA A 154 -8.93 0.34 4.84
N CYS A 155 -8.40 0.63 6.02
CA CYS A 155 -7.01 1.06 6.16
C CYS A 155 -6.02 -0.06 5.77
N ALA A 156 -4.79 0.33 5.45
CA ALA A 156 -3.67 -0.61 5.24
C ALA A 156 -2.43 -0.15 5.99
N ASN A 157 -2.65 0.35 7.20
CA ASN A 157 -1.59 0.85 8.06
C ASN A 157 -0.93 -0.28 8.86
N TYR A 158 0.29 -0.03 9.32
CA TYR A 158 1.06 -0.92 10.18
C TYR A 158 0.76 -0.68 11.68
N VAL A 159 -0.49 -0.38 12.03
CA VAL A 159 -0.85 0.03 13.41
C VAL A 159 -0.43 -0.99 14.47
N LEU A 160 -0.40 -2.28 14.12
CA LEU A 160 0.04 -3.36 15.01
C LEU A 160 1.55 -3.36 15.29
N GLU A 161 2.38 -2.88 14.38
CA GLU A 161 3.84 -2.89 14.56
C GLU A 161 4.29 -1.81 15.54
N SER A 162 3.54 -0.72 15.65
CA SER A 162 3.81 0.36 16.61
C SER A 162 3.48 0.00 18.07
N LYS A 163 2.68 -1.06 18.30
CA LYS A 163 2.16 -1.43 19.63
C LYS A 163 2.57 -2.83 20.12
N GLY A 164 3.40 -3.54 19.35
CA GLY A 164 3.79 -4.93 19.61
C GLY A 164 2.87 -5.91 18.89
N ARG A 165 3.45 -6.77 18.04
CA ARG A 165 2.75 -7.76 17.21
C ARG A 165 1.85 -8.65 18.09
N PRO A 166 0.54 -8.74 17.84
CA PRO A 166 -0.29 -9.77 18.47
C PRO A 166 0.25 -11.13 18.05
N THR A 167 0.53 -12.01 19.01
CA THR A 167 1.03 -13.37 18.75
C THR A 167 -0.02 -14.26 18.05
N ASN A 168 -1.24 -13.75 17.89
CA ASN A 168 -2.42 -14.45 17.41
C ASN A 168 -3.13 -13.72 16.25
N LEU A 169 -2.41 -12.93 15.44
CA LEU A 169 -2.94 -12.31 14.21
C LEU A 169 -3.20 -13.35 13.09
N GLY A 170 -3.45 -14.62 13.43
CA GLY A 170 -3.97 -15.57 12.47
C GLY A 170 -5.26 -15.02 11.86
N GLY A 171 -5.47 -15.21 10.56
CA GLY A 171 -6.67 -14.78 9.86
C GLY A 171 -7.39 -15.96 9.23
N LYS A 172 -8.68 -15.78 8.91
CA LYS A 172 -9.42 -16.78 8.17
C LYS A 172 -8.85 -16.90 6.75
N ALA A 173 -8.09 -17.98 6.53
CA ALA A 173 -7.68 -18.41 5.21
C ALA A 173 -8.77 -19.28 4.57
N PHE A 174 -9.00 -19.08 3.29
CA PHE A 174 -9.88 -19.89 2.46
C PHE A 174 -9.05 -20.96 1.75
N LEU A 175 -9.53 -22.19 1.77
CA LEU A 175 -8.86 -23.29 1.10
C LEU A 175 -9.10 -23.18 -0.42
N SER A 176 -8.16 -22.55 -1.13
CA SER A 176 -8.18 -22.43 -2.58
C SER A 176 -7.91 -23.78 -3.26
N GLY A 177 -8.56 -24.01 -4.40
CA GLY A 177 -8.26 -25.15 -5.28
C GLY A 177 -7.29 -24.77 -6.38
N GLN A 178 -7.43 -25.37 -7.56
CA GLN A 178 -6.58 -25.02 -8.71
C GLN A 178 -7.04 -23.69 -9.33
N PRO A 179 -6.13 -22.78 -9.72
CA PRO A 179 -6.50 -21.54 -10.41
C PRO A 179 -7.26 -21.80 -11.71
N LYS A 180 -8.32 -21.03 -11.98
CA LYS A 180 -9.07 -21.09 -13.25
C LYS A 180 -8.45 -20.17 -14.30
N GLN A 181 -8.44 -20.62 -15.55
CA GLN A 181 -7.93 -19.87 -16.71
C GLN A 181 -8.86 -18.77 -17.24
N ASP A 182 -10.10 -18.71 -16.78
CA ASP A 182 -11.09 -17.73 -17.22
C ASP A 182 -11.64 -16.84 -16.09
N SER A 183 -10.98 -16.82 -14.92
CA SER A 183 -11.34 -15.93 -13.82
C SER A 183 -10.91 -14.50 -14.11
N GLN A 184 -11.78 -13.54 -13.81
CA GLN A 184 -11.54 -12.09 -13.91
C GLN A 184 -11.84 -11.44 -12.57
N GLN A 185 -10.91 -10.66 -12.05
CA GLN A 185 -11.07 -9.95 -10.80
C GLN A 185 -10.66 -8.49 -10.97
N PHE A 186 -11.54 -7.58 -10.60
CA PHE A 186 -11.24 -6.17 -10.43
C PHE A 186 -11.26 -5.86 -8.94
N VAL A 187 -10.20 -5.27 -8.40
CA VAL A 187 -10.11 -4.93 -6.98
C VAL A 187 -9.75 -3.46 -6.84
N LEU A 188 -10.56 -2.70 -6.12
CA LEU A 188 -10.38 -1.28 -5.82
C LEU A 188 -10.25 -1.12 -4.31
N LEU A 189 -9.15 -0.53 -3.86
CA LEU A 189 -8.80 -0.38 -2.45
C LEU A 189 -8.74 1.11 -2.11
N ALA A 190 -9.25 1.48 -0.94
CA ALA A 190 -9.27 2.86 -0.48
C ALA A 190 -7.90 3.49 -0.24
N THR A 191 -6.88 2.67 0.05
CA THR A 191 -5.57 3.15 0.45
C THR A 191 -4.43 2.31 -0.13
N ARG A 192 -3.30 2.97 -0.38
CA ARG A 192 -2.01 2.28 -0.53
C ARG A 192 -1.60 1.64 0.79
N GLU A 193 -0.60 0.78 0.71
CA GLU A 193 0.07 0.24 1.88
C GLU A 193 0.70 1.36 2.72
N GLY A 194 0.59 1.25 4.04
CA GLY A 194 1.05 2.26 4.99
C GLY A 194 0.07 3.42 5.24
N GLU A 195 -0.98 3.55 4.42
CA GLU A 195 -1.94 4.66 4.50
C GLU A 195 -3.19 4.33 5.35
N GLN A 196 -3.90 5.38 5.74
CA GLN A 196 -5.16 5.32 6.47
C GLN A 196 -6.32 5.80 5.61
N ALA A 197 -7.43 5.06 5.67
CA ALA A 197 -8.69 5.46 5.05
C ALA A 197 -9.33 6.56 5.91
N LYS A 198 -9.82 7.63 5.26
CA LYS A 198 -10.39 8.79 5.94
C LYS A 198 -11.92 8.79 5.86
N VAL A 199 -12.52 9.37 6.90
CA VAL A 199 -13.96 9.57 7.06
C VAL A 199 -14.33 11.05 6.86
N TYR A 200 -15.44 11.30 6.16
CA TYR A 200 -16.09 12.61 6.06
C TYR A 200 -17.13 12.75 7.18
N TYR A 201 -16.74 13.34 8.31
CA TYR A 201 -17.55 13.40 9.53
C TYR A 201 -18.89 14.13 9.38
N GLU A 202 -18.97 15.16 8.52
CA GLU A 202 -20.22 15.91 8.30
C GLU A 202 -21.31 15.07 7.59
N ASN A 203 -20.92 14.18 6.69
CA ASN A 203 -21.83 13.32 5.92
C ASN A 203 -21.82 11.86 6.39
N LYS A 204 -21.08 11.56 7.47
CA LYS A 204 -20.92 10.22 8.04
C LYS A 204 -20.65 9.13 6.98
N THR A 205 -19.62 9.31 6.16
CA THR A 205 -19.27 8.37 5.07
C THR A 205 -17.77 8.30 4.85
N GLY A 206 -17.25 7.17 4.37
CA GLY A 206 -15.86 7.09 3.91
C GLY A 206 -15.64 7.98 2.69
N TYR A 207 -14.53 8.74 2.65
CA TYR A 207 -14.19 9.56 1.47
C TYR A 207 -14.12 8.70 0.20
N PHE A 208 -13.56 7.50 0.32
CA PHE A 208 -13.44 6.55 -0.76
C PHE A 208 -14.79 5.96 -1.15
N SER A 209 -15.57 5.46 -0.19
CA SER A 209 -16.93 4.97 -0.44
C SER A 209 -17.80 6.01 -1.15
N GLN A 210 -17.76 7.27 -0.71
CA GLN A 210 -18.45 8.36 -1.39
C GLN A 210 -17.97 8.57 -2.83
N ALA A 211 -16.64 8.61 -3.05
CA ALA A 211 -16.07 8.77 -4.39
C ALA A 211 -16.52 7.66 -5.35
N VAL A 212 -16.52 6.41 -4.88
CA VAL A 212 -16.98 5.25 -5.66
C VAL A 212 -18.46 5.38 -6.00
N ARG A 213 -19.32 5.74 -5.01
CA ARG A 213 -20.75 5.92 -5.25
C ARG A 213 -21.05 7.02 -6.26
N GLU A 214 -20.36 8.15 -6.18
CA GLU A 214 -20.51 9.24 -7.15
C GLU A 214 -20.04 8.83 -8.55
N ALA A 215 -18.93 8.10 -8.65
CA ALA A 215 -18.44 7.54 -9.91
C ALA A 215 -19.43 6.51 -10.51
N PHE A 216 -20.06 5.68 -9.68
CA PHE A 216 -21.11 4.76 -10.10
C PHE A 216 -22.36 5.50 -10.61
N ALA A 217 -22.78 6.56 -9.93
CA ALA A 217 -23.91 7.38 -10.36
C ALA A 217 -23.64 8.08 -11.70
N ALA A 218 -22.41 8.49 -11.96
CA ALA A 218 -22.00 9.13 -13.22
C ALA A 218 -21.93 8.16 -14.42
N ALA A 219 -21.89 6.84 -14.19
CA ALA A 219 -21.77 5.83 -15.24
C ALA A 219 -23.05 5.60 -16.09
N ASN A 220 -24.07 6.47 -15.95
CA ASN A 220 -25.26 6.57 -16.82
C ASN A 220 -25.98 5.23 -17.12
N GLY A 221 -26.15 4.37 -16.12
CA GLY A 221 -26.99 3.16 -16.21
C GLY A 221 -26.34 1.92 -16.82
N ASN A 222 -25.04 1.96 -17.15
CA ASN A 222 -24.29 0.76 -17.54
C ASN A 222 -24.14 -0.19 -16.35
N PHE A 223 -24.56 -1.45 -16.52
CA PHE A 223 -24.38 -2.49 -15.51
C PHE A 223 -23.65 -3.71 -16.10
N PRO A 224 -22.52 -4.14 -15.51
CA PRO A 224 -21.73 -3.42 -14.51
C PRO A 224 -21.12 -2.13 -15.11
N PRO A 225 -20.85 -1.09 -14.30
CA PRO A 225 -20.17 0.11 -14.79
C PRO A 225 -18.76 -0.23 -15.30
N ASN A 226 -18.23 0.59 -16.21
CA ASN A 226 -16.84 0.46 -16.65
C ASN A 226 -15.91 0.81 -15.48
N MET A 227 -15.37 -0.22 -14.83
CA MET A 227 -14.56 -0.03 -13.63
C MET A 227 -13.29 0.79 -13.86
N ARG A 228 -12.79 0.92 -15.10
CA ARG A 228 -11.67 1.83 -15.39
C ARG A 228 -12.09 3.28 -15.31
N GLU A 229 -13.22 3.62 -15.91
CA GLU A 229 -13.77 4.98 -15.85
C GLU A 229 -14.13 5.35 -14.40
N VAL A 230 -14.70 4.39 -13.66
CA VAL A 230 -14.93 4.54 -12.22
C VAL A 230 -13.62 4.87 -11.50
N THR A 231 -12.56 4.11 -11.74
CA THR A 231 -11.29 4.34 -11.05
C THR A 231 -10.64 5.67 -11.41
N GLU A 232 -10.66 6.07 -12.68
CA GLU A 232 -10.13 7.38 -13.07
C GLU A 232 -10.93 8.51 -12.41
N ALA A 233 -12.25 8.42 -12.35
CA ALA A 233 -13.09 9.39 -11.64
C ALA A 233 -12.77 9.43 -10.13
N VAL A 234 -12.60 8.26 -9.49
CA VAL A 234 -12.21 8.17 -8.08
C VAL A 234 -10.83 8.82 -7.87
N LYS A 235 -9.83 8.50 -8.69
CA LYS A 235 -8.49 9.08 -8.59
C LYS A 235 -8.50 10.59 -8.74
N GLN A 236 -9.17 11.11 -9.77
CA GLN A 236 -9.30 12.55 -10.02
C GLN A 236 -9.87 13.28 -8.81
N ARG A 237 -10.88 12.69 -8.16
CA ARG A 237 -11.45 13.24 -6.93
C ARG A 237 -10.41 13.33 -5.82
N PHE A 238 -9.60 12.30 -5.60
CA PHE A 238 -8.58 12.32 -4.55
C PHE A 238 -7.41 13.27 -4.87
N THR A 239 -6.99 13.38 -6.14
CA THR A 239 -5.99 14.37 -6.57
C THR A 239 -6.45 15.81 -6.29
N SER A 240 -7.74 16.09 -6.49
CA SER A 240 -8.32 17.43 -6.24
C SER A 240 -8.43 17.81 -4.76
N LEU A 241 -8.31 16.85 -3.83
CA LEU A 241 -8.59 17.05 -2.40
C LEU A 241 -7.33 17.24 -1.53
N ASP A 242 -6.12 17.18 -2.12
CA ASP A 242 -4.82 17.32 -1.43
C ASP A 242 -4.74 16.52 -0.12
N LYS A 243 -5.15 15.24 -0.16
CA LYS A 243 -5.18 14.35 1.01
C LYS A 243 -4.12 13.26 0.89
N LYS A 244 -3.45 12.96 2.01
CA LYS A 244 -2.63 11.75 2.25
C LYS A 244 -3.49 10.45 2.27
N GLN A 245 -4.22 10.17 1.20
CA GLN A 245 -4.92 8.91 0.93
C GLN A 245 -4.99 8.72 -0.59
N LEU A 246 -4.46 7.61 -1.10
CA LEU A 246 -4.42 7.32 -2.54
C LEU A 246 -5.14 6.01 -2.83
N PRO A 247 -6.34 6.06 -3.45
CA PRO A 247 -7.03 4.88 -3.92
C PRO A 247 -6.19 4.11 -4.93
N THR A 248 -6.07 2.81 -4.74
CA THR A 248 -5.30 1.90 -5.61
C THR A 248 -6.20 0.79 -6.14
N TYR A 249 -5.88 0.22 -7.30
CA TYR A 249 -6.66 -0.84 -7.90
C TYR A 249 -5.78 -1.80 -8.68
N PHE A 250 -6.26 -3.03 -8.82
CA PHE A 250 -5.67 -4.00 -9.73
C PHE A 250 -6.74 -4.82 -10.45
N TYR A 251 -6.38 -5.26 -11.65
CA TYR A 251 -7.20 -6.16 -12.46
C TYR A 251 -6.39 -7.44 -12.72
N SER A 252 -6.99 -8.59 -12.44
CA SER A 252 -6.41 -9.92 -12.65
C SER A 252 -7.24 -10.71 -13.66
N ARG A 253 -6.57 -11.26 -14.68
CA ARG A 253 -7.11 -12.23 -15.64
C ARG A 253 -6.05 -13.31 -15.86
N SER A 254 -6.48 -14.55 -15.91
CA SER A 254 -5.62 -15.74 -15.98
C SER A 254 -5.00 -16.04 -17.36
N TRP A 255 -4.18 -17.09 -17.44
CA TRP A 255 -2.75 -17.12 -17.84
C TRP A 255 -2.38 -16.95 -19.34
N ASP A 256 -3.32 -16.69 -20.26
CA ASP A 256 -3.07 -16.96 -21.70
C ASP A 256 -3.38 -15.82 -22.70
N GLY A 257 -3.88 -14.64 -22.32
CA GLY A 257 -4.20 -13.65 -23.37
C GLY A 257 -4.66 -12.28 -22.90
N ASP A 258 -3.79 -11.30 -23.13
CA ASP A 258 -3.91 -9.87 -22.85
C ASP A 258 -4.11 -9.52 -21.37
N ILE A 259 -2.96 -9.44 -20.71
CA ILE A 259 -2.80 -8.73 -19.46
C ILE A 259 -3.00 -7.24 -19.74
N GLU A 260 -4.23 -6.73 -19.67
CA GLU A 260 -4.41 -5.30 -19.38
C GLU A 260 -4.08 -5.09 -17.89
N LYS A 261 -2.78 -5.10 -17.61
CA LYS A 261 -2.11 -4.73 -16.36
C LYS A 261 -2.50 -3.29 -16.07
N SER A 262 -3.57 -3.06 -15.32
CA SER A 262 -3.44 -2.05 -14.28
C SER A 262 -2.61 -2.72 -13.20
N HIS A 263 -1.28 -2.60 -13.34
CA HIS A 263 -0.37 -2.76 -12.22
C HIS A 263 -1.01 -2.05 -11.02
N PHE A 264 -1.03 -2.64 -9.84
CA PHE A 264 -0.58 -2.04 -8.57
C PHE A 264 -0.81 -3.05 -7.44
N ASN A 265 -0.14 -4.18 -7.60
CA ASN A 265 0.37 -4.91 -6.46
C ASN A 265 1.83 -4.47 -6.29
N PRO A 266 2.25 -3.86 -5.16
CA PRO A 266 3.67 -3.62 -4.93
C PRO A 266 4.49 -4.93 -4.80
N PHE A 267 3.86 -6.11 -4.88
CA PHE A 267 4.53 -7.41 -5.06
C PHE A 267 4.85 -7.78 -6.53
N ASP A 268 4.38 -7.03 -7.53
CA ASP A 268 4.60 -7.37 -8.96
C ASP A 268 5.59 -6.44 -9.67
N ILE A 269 6.03 -5.34 -9.03
CA ILE A 269 7.10 -4.49 -9.56
C ILE A 269 8.40 -5.08 -9.03
N PRO A 270 9.27 -5.65 -9.89
CA PRO A 270 10.54 -6.23 -9.47
C PRO A 270 11.35 -5.23 -8.66
N HIS A 271 11.65 -5.56 -7.41
CA HIS A 271 12.40 -4.68 -6.54
C HIS A 271 13.23 -5.46 -5.52
N ASN A 272 14.36 -4.87 -5.13
CA ASN A 272 15.18 -5.31 -3.99
C ASN A 272 15.44 -4.12 -3.04
N ILE A 273 14.46 -3.21 -2.93
CA ILE A 273 14.52 -2.06 -2.02
C ILE A 273 14.79 -2.58 -0.59
N PRO A 274 15.83 -2.07 0.10
CA PRO A 274 16.10 -2.47 1.47
C PRO A 274 14.95 -2.13 2.42
N GLN A 275 14.85 -2.88 3.51
CA GLN A 275 13.98 -2.47 4.62
C GLN A 275 14.48 -1.16 5.22
N SER A 276 13.54 -0.30 5.60
CA SER A 276 13.85 0.91 6.36
C SER A 276 14.58 0.54 7.65
N GLN A 277 15.66 1.25 7.94
CA GLN A 277 16.37 1.10 9.22
C GLN A 277 15.83 2.09 10.27
N ALA A 278 15.06 3.08 9.82
CA ALA A 278 14.39 4.04 10.68
C ALA A 278 13.12 3.42 11.27
N ARG A 279 12.96 3.49 12.60
CA ARG A 279 11.67 3.16 13.24
C ARG A 279 10.57 4.11 12.81
N LYS A 280 10.94 5.35 12.45
CA LYS A 280 10.03 6.32 11.84
C LYS A 280 10.81 7.34 11.02
N PHE A 281 10.19 7.74 9.91
CA PHE A 281 10.64 8.79 9.02
C PHE A 281 9.74 10.03 9.19
N VAL A 282 10.33 11.20 9.49
CA VAL A 282 9.59 12.43 9.81
C VAL A 282 10.27 13.67 9.22
N GLY A 283 9.50 14.73 8.99
CA GLY A 283 10.02 16.06 8.64
C GLY A 283 10.75 16.13 7.30
N ARG A 284 10.40 15.27 6.33
CA ARG A 284 11.08 15.15 5.03
C ARG A 284 10.15 15.15 3.81
N ASP A 285 8.88 15.52 4.00
CA ASP A 285 7.87 15.53 2.93
C ASP A 285 8.30 16.43 1.76
N GLU A 286 8.77 17.64 2.05
CA GLU A 286 9.26 18.59 1.03
C GLU A 286 10.48 18.03 0.27
N GLN A 287 11.43 17.39 0.95
CA GLN A 287 12.61 16.82 0.30
C GLN A 287 12.26 15.64 -0.61
N ILE A 288 11.23 14.86 -0.26
CA ILE A 288 10.71 13.81 -1.14
C ILE A 288 10.11 14.41 -2.42
N GLU A 289 9.31 15.47 -2.31
CA GLU A 289 8.73 16.14 -3.47
C GLU A 289 9.79 16.79 -4.37
N GLN A 290 10.77 17.47 -3.78
CA GLN A 290 11.90 18.05 -4.51
C GLN A 290 12.71 16.97 -5.24
N LEU A 291 12.95 15.83 -4.57
CA LEU A 291 13.64 14.69 -5.18
C LEU A 291 12.86 14.15 -6.39
N HIS A 292 11.53 14.03 -6.26
CA HIS A 292 10.66 13.59 -7.34
C HIS A 292 10.77 14.52 -8.55
N GLN A 293 10.65 15.83 -8.35
CA GLN A 293 10.76 16.83 -9.42
C GLN A 293 12.11 16.74 -10.13
N LEU A 294 13.21 16.61 -9.37
CA LEU A 294 14.55 16.44 -9.94
C LEU A 294 14.65 15.19 -10.82
N LEU A 295 14.10 14.05 -10.38
CA LEU A 295 14.11 12.78 -11.11
C LEU A 295 13.17 12.75 -12.32
N GLN A 296 12.10 13.56 -12.33
CA GLN A 296 11.29 13.74 -13.54
C GLN A 296 12.02 14.60 -14.58
N ALA A 297 12.76 15.63 -14.14
CA ALA A 297 13.49 16.53 -15.03
C ALA A 297 14.83 15.96 -15.55
N ASN A 298 15.43 14.99 -14.84
CA ASN A 298 16.78 14.50 -15.12
C ASN A 298 16.85 12.97 -15.12
N ASP A 299 17.82 12.39 -15.82
CA ASP A 299 18.03 10.93 -15.81
C ASP A 299 18.85 10.44 -14.62
N VAL A 300 19.71 11.31 -14.07
CA VAL A 300 20.60 10.98 -12.95
C VAL A 300 20.51 12.11 -11.93
N VAL A 301 20.24 11.76 -10.67
CA VAL A 301 20.13 12.69 -9.54
C VAL A 301 20.87 12.11 -8.33
N ALA A 302 21.56 12.97 -7.57
CA ALA A 302 22.23 12.57 -6.35
C ALA A 302 21.60 13.20 -5.10
N ILE A 303 21.46 12.45 -4.01
CA ILE A 303 21.24 13.00 -2.67
C ILE A 303 22.61 13.16 -2.02
N SER A 304 23.01 14.40 -1.75
CA SER A 304 24.30 14.74 -1.15
C SER A 304 24.17 15.14 0.31
N ASP A 305 25.27 15.06 1.05
CA ASP A 305 25.31 15.44 2.47
C ASP A 305 25.91 16.84 2.63
N VAL A 306 25.10 17.84 2.98
CA VAL A 306 25.65 19.20 3.20
C VAL A 306 26.42 19.34 4.51
N THR A 307 26.23 18.41 5.45
CA THR A 307 26.89 18.46 6.76
C THR A 307 28.28 17.84 6.71
N GLY A 308 28.51 16.89 5.79
CA GLY A 308 29.71 16.07 5.72
C GLY A 308 29.87 15.05 6.86
N GLN A 309 28.95 15.03 7.83
CA GLN A 309 29.06 14.22 9.05
C GLN A 309 28.49 12.80 8.88
N GLY A 310 27.65 12.57 7.86
CA GLY A 310 26.88 11.33 7.74
C GLY A 310 25.68 11.31 8.69
N GLY A 311 24.80 10.31 8.53
CA GLY A 311 23.66 10.14 9.44
C GLY A 311 22.48 11.10 9.25
N VAL A 312 22.51 11.98 8.24
CA VAL A 312 21.40 12.90 7.90
C VAL A 312 20.17 12.21 7.26
N GLY A 313 20.28 10.92 6.94
CA GLY A 313 19.18 10.11 6.41
C GLY A 313 19.09 10.01 4.88
N LYS A 314 20.20 10.11 4.13
CA LYS A 314 20.20 10.03 2.65
C LYS A 314 19.67 8.69 2.12
N THR A 315 20.20 7.60 2.65
CA THR A 315 19.76 6.22 2.35
C THR A 315 18.28 6.05 2.70
N GLU A 316 17.88 6.52 3.88
CA GLU A 316 16.48 6.44 4.31
C GLU A 316 15.56 7.26 3.39
N LEU A 317 15.94 8.49 3.01
CA LEU A 317 15.19 9.30 2.04
C LEU A 317 15.05 8.58 0.69
N ALA A 318 16.11 7.92 0.21
CA ALA A 318 16.07 7.13 -1.02
C ALA A 318 15.16 5.89 -0.90
N ILE A 319 15.15 5.21 0.25
CA ILE A 319 14.24 4.09 0.54
C ILE A 319 12.78 4.58 0.50
N GLN A 320 12.48 5.65 1.24
CA GLN A 320 11.12 6.21 1.33
C GLN A 320 10.63 6.70 -0.03
N TYR A 321 11.50 7.40 -0.79
CA TYR A 321 11.20 7.79 -2.16
C TYR A 321 10.90 6.59 -3.06
N SER A 322 11.75 5.56 -3.01
CA SER A 322 11.62 4.37 -3.84
C SER A 322 10.32 3.63 -3.56
N TRP A 323 9.89 3.56 -2.30
CA TRP A 323 8.59 3.01 -1.92
C TRP A 323 7.42 3.89 -2.34
N GLN A 324 7.50 5.20 -2.08
CA GLN A 324 6.42 6.15 -2.36
C GLN A 324 6.11 6.29 -3.84
N TYR A 325 7.15 6.26 -4.68
CA TYR A 325 7.05 6.42 -6.14
C TYR A 325 7.33 5.12 -6.90
N LEU A 326 7.29 3.96 -6.24
CA LEU A 326 7.54 2.67 -6.89
C LEU A 326 6.67 2.47 -8.14
N GLU A 327 5.42 2.97 -8.08
CA GLU A 327 4.44 2.91 -9.16
C GLU A 327 4.88 3.64 -10.43
N ASP A 328 5.71 4.69 -10.32
CA ASP A 328 6.23 5.42 -11.47
C ASP A 328 7.32 4.64 -12.22
N TYR A 329 7.82 3.56 -11.61
CA TYR A 329 8.90 2.72 -12.10
C TYR A 329 8.41 1.30 -12.41
N SER A 330 7.45 1.20 -13.34
CA SER A 330 6.83 -0.08 -13.72
C SER A 330 7.80 -1.15 -14.26
N GLY A 331 9.00 -0.74 -14.66
CA GLY A 331 10.10 -1.62 -15.08
C GLY A 331 10.95 -2.14 -13.91
N GLY A 332 10.71 -1.70 -12.68
CA GLY A 332 11.37 -2.19 -11.46
C GLY A 332 12.23 -1.14 -10.74
N CYS A 333 12.59 -1.46 -9.50
CA CYS A 333 13.52 -0.70 -8.67
C CYS A 333 14.71 -1.56 -8.25
N CYS A 334 15.87 -1.35 -8.89
CA CYS A 334 17.10 -2.08 -8.60
C CYS A 334 18.02 -1.25 -7.70
N TRP A 335 18.18 -1.72 -6.47
CA TRP A 335 19.07 -1.18 -5.47
C TRP A 335 20.44 -1.87 -5.54
N LEU A 336 21.49 -1.06 -5.66
CA LEU A 336 22.87 -1.47 -5.83
C LEU A 336 23.72 -0.78 -4.77
N ASN A 337 24.60 -1.54 -4.14
CA ASN A 337 25.55 -1.00 -3.16
C ASN A 337 26.98 -1.22 -3.67
N PRO A 338 27.79 -0.19 -3.95
CA PRO A 338 29.18 -0.34 -4.37
C PRO A 338 30.09 -1.01 -3.32
N GLN A 339 29.59 -1.25 -2.10
CA GLN A 339 30.31 -1.96 -1.05
C GLN A 339 30.01 -3.46 -1.08
N GLY A 340 31.06 -4.27 -1.24
CA GLY A 340 30.97 -5.73 -1.23
C GLY A 340 31.14 -6.34 -2.61
N ILE A 341 30.05 -6.91 -3.13
CA ILE A 341 30.02 -7.61 -4.43
C ILE A 341 30.13 -6.58 -5.57
N ASP A 342 30.76 -6.95 -6.68
CA ASP A 342 30.83 -6.07 -7.86
C ASP A 342 29.43 -5.65 -8.35
N LEU A 343 29.29 -4.37 -8.73
CA LEU A 343 28.03 -3.76 -9.16
C LEU A 343 27.42 -4.45 -10.40
N GLY A 344 28.27 -4.91 -11.32
CA GLY A 344 27.81 -5.65 -12.49
C GLY A 344 27.16 -6.97 -12.11
N THR A 345 27.75 -7.69 -11.14
CA THR A 345 27.19 -8.94 -10.61
C THR A 345 25.84 -8.69 -9.93
N GLN A 346 25.74 -7.67 -9.08
CA GLN A 346 24.47 -7.32 -8.41
C GLN A 346 23.35 -7.00 -9.43
N LEU A 347 23.68 -6.26 -10.49
CA LEU A 347 22.72 -5.91 -11.55
C LEU A 347 22.23 -7.16 -12.30
N VAL A 348 23.15 -8.08 -12.62
CA VAL A 348 22.84 -9.34 -13.30
C VAL A 348 21.97 -10.23 -12.41
N GLU A 349 22.34 -10.39 -11.14
CA GLU A 349 21.59 -11.17 -10.15
C GLU A 349 20.18 -10.60 -9.95
N PHE A 350 20.04 -9.28 -9.86
CA PHE A 350 18.72 -8.65 -9.82
C PHE A 350 17.88 -9.05 -11.02
N GLY A 351 18.47 -8.99 -12.22
CA GLY A 351 17.83 -9.40 -13.46
C GLY A 351 17.34 -10.85 -13.39
N VAL A 352 18.22 -11.78 -13.01
CA VAL A 352 17.93 -13.22 -12.95
C VAL A 352 16.85 -13.56 -11.91
N VAL A 353 16.89 -12.91 -10.74
CA VAL A 353 15.99 -13.24 -9.63
C VAL A 353 14.63 -12.57 -9.78
N ASN A 354 14.58 -11.34 -10.28
CA ASN A 354 13.38 -10.50 -10.17
C ASN A 354 12.70 -10.23 -11.52
N LEU A 355 13.37 -10.41 -12.66
CA LEU A 355 12.79 -10.11 -13.98
C LEU A 355 12.33 -11.38 -14.70
N SER A 356 11.06 -11.40 -15.12
CA SER A 356 10.54 -12.52 -15.90
C SER A 356 11.26 -12.66 -17.24
N ASN A 357 11.63 -13.89 -17.61
CA ASN A 357 12.30 -14.23 -18.87
C ASN A 357 13.68 -13.57 -19.07
N PHE A 358 14.34 -13.11 -18.00
CA PHE A 358 15.70 -12.60 -18.09
C PHE A 358 16.70 -13.74 -17.96
N ASN A 359 17.36 -14.08 -19.07
CA ASN A 359 18.40 -15.10 -19.10
C ASN A 359 19.65 -14.55 -19.81
N PRO A 360 20.61 -13.95 -19.07
CA PRO A 360 21.83 -13.44 -19.64
C PRO A 360 22.69 -14.61 -20.14
N PRO A 361 23.27 -14.56 -21.36
CA PRO A 361 24.09 -15.66 -21.84
C PRO A 361 25.34 -15.82 -20.97
N ASN A 362 25.47 -16.97 -20.28
CA ASN A 362 26.59 -17.27 -19.36
C ASN A 362 27.97 -17.23 -20.03
N ALA A 363 28.05 -17.31 -21.37
CA ALA A 363 29.29 -17.23 -22.13
C ALA A 363 29.83 -15.79 -22.28
N LEU A 364 29.07 -14.77 -21.90
CA LEU A 364 29.51 -13.37 -21.97
C LEU A 364 30.35 -12.99 -20.75
N SER A 365 31.31 -12.09 -20.96
CA SER A 365 31.98 -11.37 -19.87
C SER A 365 30.97 -10.57 -19.04
N LEU A 366 31.32 -10.19 -17.81
CA LEU A 366 30.43 -9.42 -16.94
C LEU A 366 29.94 -8.12 -17.60
N ALA A 367 30.82 -7.42 -18.31
CA ALA A 367 30.45 -6.24 -19.10
C ALA A 367 29.41 -6.57 -20.20
N GLY A 368 29.53 -7.73 -20.85
CA GLY A 368 28.55 -8.21 -21.83
C GLY A 368 27.22 -8.60 -21.19
N GLN A 369 27.23 -9.17 -19.98
CA GLN A 369 26.03 -9.47 -19.22
C GLN A 369 25.30 -8.20 -18.76
N VAL A 370 26.04 -7.19 -18.28
CA VAL A 370 25.50 -5.85 -17.96
C VAL A 370 24.89 -5.18 -19.21
N ALA A 371 25.56 -5.27 -20.36
CA ALA A 371 24.99 -4.76 -21.62
C ALA A 371 23.69 -5.51 -21.99
N SER A 372 23.61 -6.81 -21.72
CA SER A 372 22.38 -7.59 -21.87
C SER A 372 21.29 -7.13 -20.91
N CYS A 373 21.61 -6.79 -19.66
CA CYS A 373 20.66 -6.16 -18.72
C CYS A 373 20.01 -4.94 -19.34
N TRP A 374 20.78 -4.00 -19.88
CA TRP A 374 20.23 -2.77 -20.48
C TRP A 374 19.35 -3.02 -21.69
N LYS A 375 19.71 -4.00 -22.53
CA LYS A 375 18.96 -4.32 -23.74
C LYS A 375 17.67 -5.08 -23.45
N ASN A 376 17.72 -6.03 -22.52
CA ASN A 376 16.67 -7.03 -22.31
C ASN A 376 15.90 -6.85 -20.99
N TRP A 377 16.12 -5.75 -20.28
CA TRP A 377 15.30 -5.41 -19.12
C TRP A 377 13.82 -5.37 -19.52
N GLN A 378 12.92 -5.80 -18.66
CA GLN A 378 11.47 -5.76 -18.92
C GLN A 378 10.99 -4.33 -19.22
N ALA A 379 9.93 -4.13 -20.00
CA ALA A 379 9.45 -2.78 -20.37
C ALA A 379 9.03 -1.92 -19.15
N GLY A 380 9.04 -0.59 -19.31
CA GLY A 380 8.61 0.38 -18.27
C GLY A 380 9.71 1.35 -17.81
N LYS A 381 9.37 2.35 -17.00
CA LYS A 381 10.39 3.19 -16.35
C LYS A 381 11.11 2.39 -15.26
N VAL A 382 12.41 2.56 -15.08
CA VAL A 382 13.19 1.81 -14.08
C VAL A 382 13.87 2.79 -13.15
N LEU A 383 13.88 2.52 -11.84
CA LEU A 383 14.72 3.23 -10.88
C LEU A 383 15.95 2.37 -10.54
N LEU A 384 17.13 2.89 -10.80
CA LEU A 384 18.39 2.34 -10.32
C LEU A 384 18.86 3.18 -9.15
N VAL A 385 19.05 2.58 -7.98
CA VAL A 385 19.57 3.27 -6.80
C VAL A 385 20.99 2.79 -6.53
N PHE A 386 21.96 3.70 -6.60
CA PHE A 386 23.33 3.45 -6.15
C PHE A 386 23.50 4.07 -4.76
N ASP A 387 23.51 3.24 -3.72
CA ASP A 387 23.57 3.69 -2.33
C ASP A 387 25.00 3.72 -1.79
N ASP A 388 25.32 4.75 -1.00
CA ASP A 388 26.62 5.00 -0.36
C ASP A 388 27.81 5.08 -1.34
N VAL A 389 27.61 5.79 -2.47
CA VAL A 389 28.65 6.03 -3.47
C VAL A 389 29.71 6.98 -2.91
N LYS A 390 30.96 6.50 -2.84
CA LYS A 390 32.12 7.28 -2.37
C LYS A 390 32.92 7.93 -3.49
N ASP A 391 32.95 7.30 -4.66
CA ASP A 391 33.62 7.82 -5.86
C ASP A 391 32.75 7.55 -7.10
N TRP A 392 32.51 8.59 -7.88
CA TRP A 392 31.79 8.54 -9.14
C TRP A 392 32.35 7.51 -10.13
N LYS A 393 33.68 7.34 -10.16
CA LYS A 393 34.35 6.41 -11.08
C LYS A 393 33.93 4.95 -10.85
N GLN A 394 33.45 4.61 -9.66
CA GLN A 394 32.99 3.26 -9.31
C GLN A 394 31.70 2.88 -10.03
N ILE A 395 30.80 3.84 -10.25
CA ILE A 395 29.48 3.59 -10.84
C ILE A 395 29.43 3.92 -12.33
N GLN A 396 30.36 4.75 -12.83
CA GLN A 396 30.38 5.23 -14.22
C GLN A 396 30.27 4.10 -15.28
N PRO A 397 30.96 2.94 -15.15
CA PRO A 397 30.83 1.84 -16.10
C PRO A 397 29.46 1.14 -16.10
N TYR A 398 28.69 1.31 -15.03
CA TYR A 398 27.42 0.62 -14.77
C TYR A 398 26.19 1.53 -14.96
N LEU A 399 26.38 2.72 -15.52
CA LEU A 399 25.27 3.60 -15.83
C LEU A 399 24.50 3.11 -17.07
N PRO A 400 23.17 3.27 -17.08
CA PRO A 400 22.38 2.97 -18.26
C PRO A 400 22.68 3.98 -19.38
N PRO A 401 22.36 3.64 -20.64
CA PRO A 401 22.45 4.57 -21.76
C PRO A 401 21.66 5.87 -21.50
N LYS A 402 22.21 7.02 -21.90
CA LYS A 402 21.55 8.34 -21.76
C LYS A 402 20.24 8.40 -22.53
N GLY A 403 19.24 9.12 -22.02
CA GLY A 403 17.94 9.30 -22.67
C GLY A 403 17.10 8.02 -22.72
N SER A 404 17.44 7.03 -21.90
CA SER A 404 16.69 5.78 -21.76
C SER A 404 15.57 5.93 -20.72
N ARG A 405 14.79 4.86 -20.56
CA ARG A 405 13.72 4.75 -19.54
C ARG A 405 14.25 4.56 -18.10
N PHE A 406 15.56 4.53 -17.91
CA PHE A 406 16.18 4.34 -16.60
C PHE A 406 16.43 5.69 -15.93
N LYS A 407 15.97 5.81 -14.69
CA LYS A 407 16.30 6.90 -13.78
C LYS A 407 17.31 6.38 -12.76
N VAL A 408 18.31 7.19 -12.45
CA VAL A 408 19.38 6.83 -11.53
C VAL A 408 19.35 7.76 -10.33
N LEU A 409 19.19 7.19 -9.15
CA LEU A 409 19.29 7.86 -7.86
C LEU A 409 20.60 7.45 -7.19
N ILE A 410 21.38 8.42 -6.75
CA ILE A 410 22.65 8.17 -6.08
C ILE A 410 22.57 8.73 -4.67
N THR A 411 22.97 7.98 -3.65
CA THR A 411 23.24 8.56 -2.32
C THR A 411 24.75 8.70 -2.14
N THR A 412 25.20 9.86 -1.68
CA THR A 412 26.64 10.13 -1.53
C THR A 412 26.93 11.14 -0.43
N ARG A 413 28.12 11.04 0.17
CA ARG A 413 28.64 12.05 1.08
C ARG A 413 29.34 13.21 0.36
N LEU A 414 29.58 13.08 -0.95
CA LEU A 414 30.19 14.14 -1.75
C LEU A 414 29.20 15.30 -1.88
N ASN A 415 29.65 16.51 -1.52
CA ASN A 415 28.86 17.73 -1.58
C ASN A 415 29.35 18.74 -2.62
N THR A 416 30.47 18.45 -3.29
CA THR A 416 31.09 19.29 -4.34
C THR A 416 31.64 18.42 -5.46
N GLY A 417 31.70 18.96 -6.69
CA GLY A 417 32.26 18.25 -7.85
C GLY A 417 31.35 17.17 -8.46
N LEU A 418 30.07 17.11 -8.06
CA LEU A 418 29.08 16.26 -8.72
C LEU A 418 28.74 16.82 -10.10
N VAL A 419 28.80 15.94 -11.11
CA VAL A 419 28.47 16.28 -12.50
C VAL A 419 26.95 16.36 -12.73
N TYR A 420 26.16 15.82 -11.79
CA TYR A 420 24.71 15.69 -11.90
C TYR A 420 23.99 16.60 -10.91
N PRO A 421 22.73 16.97 -11.21
CA PRO A 421 21.86 17.65 -10.25
C PRO A 421 21.82 16.89 -8.93
N SER A 422 21.87 17.64 -7.83
CA SER A 422 21.86 17.05 -6.50
C SER A 422 20.84 17.72 -5.60
N LEU A 423 20.16 16.91 -4.81
CA LEU A 423 19.40 17.33 -3.65
C LEU A 423 20.33 17.38 -2.43
N PRO A 424 20.72 18.57 -1.95
CA PRO A 424 21.47 18.71 -0.71
C PRO A 424 20.61 18.35 0.50
N LEU A 425 20.94 17.27 1.20
CA LEU A 425 20.22 16.85 2.41
C LEU A 425 20.98 17.28 3.67
N GLY A 426 20.34 18.14 4.46
CA GLY A 426 20.87 18.66 5.72
C GLY A 426 20.24 18.02 6.95
N LYS A 427 20.33 18.72 8.08
CA LYS A 427 19.74 18.34 9.36
C LYS A 427 18.20 18.34 9.30
N LEU A 428 17.55 17.83 10.34
CA LEU A 428 16.10 18.04 10.51
C LEU A 428 15.83 19.47 10.98
N SER A 429 14.60 19.95 10.76
CA SER A 429 14.10 21.13 11.47
C SER A 429 13.99 20.84 12.97
N ALA A 430 13.93 21.89 13.79
CA ALA A 430 13.73 21.73 15.23
C ALA A 430 12.46 20.92 15.55
N ASP A 431 11.37 21.19 14.82
CA ASP A 431 10.10 20.48 14.97
C ASP A 431 10.21 19.02 14.53
N GLY A 432 10.84 18.75 13.38
CA GLY A 432 11.03 17.38 12.89
C GLY A 432 11.95 16.55 13.81
N ALA A 433 12.98 17.17 14.38
CA ALA A 433 13.86 16.53 15.35
C ALA A 433 13.12 16.19 16.66
N LEU A 434 12.28 17.11 17.15
CA LEU A 434 11.46 16.89 18.33
C LEU A 434 10.39 15.83 18.07
N GLU A 435 9.76 15.84 16.90
CA GLU A 435 8.79 14.81 16.48
C GLU A 435 9.44 13.41 16.45
N LEU A 436 10.65 13.31 15.88
CA LEU A 436 11.41 12.06 15.85
C LEU A 436 11.71 11.59 17.28
N LEU A 437 12.22 12.48 18.13
CA LEU A 437 12.55 12.14 19.51
C LEU A 437 11.32 11.72 20.31
N THR A 438 10.19 12.41 20.13
CA THR A 438 8.88 12.09 20.73
C THR A 438 8.41 10.70 20.32
N THR A 439 8.59 10.35 19.05
CA THR A 439 8.27 9.01 18.55
C THR A 439 9.16 7.96 19.20
N LEU A 440 10.45 8.24 19.36
CA LEU A 440 11.39 7.28 19.93
C LEU A 440 11.24 7.13 21.45
N LEU A 441 10.91 8.18 22.19
CA LEU A 441 10.83 8.11 23.66
C LEU A 441 9.40 7.98 24.20
N GLY A 442 8.39 8.22 23.37
CA GLY A 442 6.99 8.27 23.76
C GLY A 442 6.55 9.69 24.13
N LYS A 443 5.31 10.01 23.75
CA LYS A 443 4.71 11.35 23.90
C LYS A 443 4.72 11.85 25.34
N ASP A 444 4.23 11.04 26.27
CA ASP A 444 4.07 11.42 27.68
C ASP A 444 5.40 11.76 28.36
N ARG A 445 6.52 11.14 27.94
CA ARG A 445 7.84 11.39 28.50
C ARG A 445 8.39 12.73 28.00
N VAL A 446 8.29 12.97 26.70
CA VAL A 446 8.78 14.21 26.09
C VAL A 446 7.96 15.43 26.51
N GLU A 447 6.65 15.29 26.68
CA GLU A 447 5.80 16.41 27.12
C GLU A 447 6.08 16.84 28.56
N LYS A 448 6.42 15.91 29.46
CA LYS A 448 6.80 16.23 30.84
C LYS A 448 8.09 17.02 30.95
N GLU A 449 9.01 16.86 29.99
CA GLU A 449 10.34 17.46 30.00
C GLU A 449 10.69 18.12 28.66
N LEU A 450 9.75 18.90 28.13
CA LEU A 450 9.83 19.44 26.78
C LEU A 450 11.10 20.27 26.50
N GLU A 451 11.49 21.13 27.44
CA GLU A 451 12.68 21.98 27.26
C GLU A 451 13.98 21.17 27.29
N PHE A 452 14.02 20.08 28.08
CA PHE A 452 15.14 19.14 28.09
C PHE A 452 15.22 18.38 26.77
N ALA A 453 14.08 17.86 26.28
CA ALA A 453 14.01 17.19 24.98
C ALA A 453 14.47 18.09 23.82
N LYS A 454 14.06 19.37 23.79
CA LYS A 454 14.58 20.36 22.84
C LYS A 454 16.09 20.59 23.01
N GLY A 455 16.59 20.55 24.25
CA GLY A 455 18.01 20.58 24.57
C GLY A 455 18.78 19.41 23.96
N LEU A 456 18.25 18.19 24.06
CA LEU A 456 18.82 16.99 23.43
C LEU A 456 18.85 17.12 21.90
N CYS A 457 17.77 17.63 21.29
CA CYS A 457 17.74 17.88 19.85
C CYS A 457 18.84 18.85 19.40
N ARG A 458 19.07 19.94 20.16
CA ARG A 458 20.17 20.88 19.93
C ARG A 458 21.53 20.21 20.10
N PHE A 459 21.68 19.37 21.13
CA PHE A 459 22.95 18.73 21.47
C PHE A 459 23.45 17.80 20.35
N VAL A 460 22.54 17.08 19.69
CA VAL A 460 22.89 16.23 18.52
C VAL A 460 22.80 16.98 17.20
N ASP A 461 22.74 18.31 17.26
CA ASP A 461 22.72 19.19 16.09
C ASP A 461 21.60 18.83 15.09
N TYR A 462 20.47 18.34 15.62
CA TYR A 462 19.28 17.91 14.87
C TYR A 462 19.56 16.83 13.81
N VAL A 463 20.64 16.06 13.95
CA VAL A 463 20.98 14.96 13.04
C VAL A 463 20.20 13.70 13.47
N PRO A 464 19.46 13.04 12.55
CA PRO A 464 18.66 11.85 12.86
C PRO A 464 19.42 10.77 13.62
N ILE A 465 20.63 10.40 13.17
CA ILE A 465 21.39 9.32 13.83
C ILE A 465 21.69 9.62 15.30
N GLY A 466 21.98 10.89 15.64
CA GLY A 466 22.24 11.29 17.02
C GLY A 466 20.98 11.18 17.89
N LEU A 467 19.81 11.50 17.34
CA LEU A 467 18.52 11.33 18.04
C LEU A 467 18.23 9.84 18.32
N TYR A 468 18.52 8.95 17.37
CA TYR A 468 18.41 7.50 17.58
C TYR A 468 19.38 7.01 18.67
N GLN A 469 20.61 7.51 18.70
CA GLN A 469 21.61 7.15 19.70
C GLN A 469 21.21 7.58 21.12
N ILE A 470 20.77 8.84 21.29
CA ILE A 470 20.30 9.33 22.58
C ILE A 470 19.05 8.57 23.04
N ALA A 471 18.10 8.34 22.13
CA ALA A 471 16.90 7.61 22.48
C ALA A 471 17.17 6.16 22.89
N ALA A 472 18.20 5.52 22.33
CA ALA A 472 18.65 4.20 22.76
C ALA A 472 19.21 4.24 24.19
N GLN A 473 20.02 5.25 24.52
CA GLN A 473 20.59 5.41 25.87
C GLN A 473 19.51 5.66 26.94
N CYS A 474 18.52 6.52 26.69
CA CYS A 474 17.45 6.76 27.68
C CYS A 474 16.48 5.58 27.84
N ARG A 475 16.63 4.46 27.09
CA ARG A 475 15.82 3.24 27.19
C ARG A 475 16.49 2.11 27.96
N GLU A 476 17.77 2.23 28.32
CA GLU A 476 18.43 1.20 29.12
C GLU A 476 17.89 1.18 30.56
N PRO A 477 17.46 0.02 31.09
CA PRO A 477 16.95 -0.08 32.45
C PRO A 477 18.09 0.19 33.45
N GLY A 478 18.04 1.35 34.11
CA GLY A 478 19.02 1.76 35.12
C GLY A 478 19.61 3.16 34.93
N SER A 479 19.33 3.86 33.83
CA SER A 479 19.78 5.24 33.67
C SER A 479 18.86 6.22 34.44
N GLU A 480 19.18 6.49 35.71
CA GLU A 480 18.52 7.53 36.54
C GLU A 480 18.89 8.98 36.11
N SER A 481 19.41 9.17 34.89
CA SER A 481 19.80 10.47 34.34
C SER A 481 19.46 10.62 32.87
N CYS A 482 18.16 10.56 32.58
CA CYS A 482 17.47 11.48 31.68
C CYS A 482 16.30 11.98 32.54
#